data_AF-A0AAP0RPB3-F1
#
_entry.id   AF-A0AAP0RPB3-F1
#
_cell.length_a   1.000
_cell.length_b   1.000
_cell.length_c   1.000
_cell.angle_alpha   90.00
_cell.angle_beta   90.00
_cell.angle_gamma   90.00
#
_symmetry.space_group_name_H-M   'P 1'
#
loop_
_entity.id
_entity.type
_entity.pdbx_description
1 polymer ?
#
loop_
_entity_poly.entity_id
_entity_poly.type
_entity_poly.pdbx_seq_one_letter_code
_entity_poly.pdbx_strand_id
1 'polypeptide(L)'
;MGSFAVKGVPLLSEVPSNVSFSPFSSICQSSDAPLPLLQRVQSMSQKGGFLGFSQGELSDRLMNSLGKFSGRNFVSVFRFKTWWSTQWVGTSGSDLQMETQWVLLDVPEIRSYVVIIPIIEGKFRSALHPGTDDHVMIGAESGSTQGKASSFDAIAYVHVSENPYNLMKEAYSAIRVHLNTFRLLEEKTVPPLSDKFGWCTWDAFYLTVDPVGVWHGVKEFADGGVSPRFLIIDDGWQSVNIDGENPNEDAKNLVLGGTQMTARLYRFEECEKFKSYQGGSMLGPNAPSFDPKRPKMLISKAIELEHAEKDRDKAIQSGVTDLSEFESKIKKFRQEIDEMFGGEDDGSVS
;
A
#
# COMPACT_ATOMS: atom_id res chain seq x y z
N MET A 1 34.25 -13.25 -4.26
CA MET A 1 32.80 -13.15 -4.50
C MET A 1 32.36 -14.40 -5.24
N GLY A 2 31.15 -14.90 -4.95
CA GLY A 2 30.60 -16.13 -5.54
C GLY A 2 29.57 -15.86 -6.63
N SER A 3 28.83 -16.89 -7.00
CA SER A 3 27.64 -16.80 -7.86
C SER A 3 26.52 -17.65 -7.29
N PHE A 4 25.29 -17.15 -7.38
CA PHE A 4 24.08 -17.90 -7.11
C PHE A 4 23.45 -18.34 -8.44
N ALA A 5 23.27 -19.66 -8.60
CA ALA A 5 22.82 -20.27 -9.84
C ALA A 5 21.67 -21.24 -9.63
N VAL A 6 20.77 -21.33 -10.60
CA VAL A 6 19.65 -22.28 -10.62
C VAL A 6 19.82 -23.21 -11.81
N LYS A 7 19.85 -24.53 -11.56
CA LYS A 7 20.14 -25.56 -12.58
C LYS A 7 21.40 -25.23 -13.42
N GLY A 8 22.43 -24.65 -12.79
CA GLY A 8 23.69 -24.27 -13.45
C GLY A 8 23.66 -22.92 -14.19
N VAL A 9 22.52 -22.23 -14.25
CA VAL A 9 22.41 -20.89 -14.85
C VAL A 9 22.65 -19.83 -13.76
N PRO A 10 23.69 -18.98 -13.89
CA PRO A 10 23.91 -17.87 -12.96
C PRO A 10 22.74 -16.89 -12.98
N LEU A 11 22.16 -16.64 -11.81
CA LEU A 11 21.13 -15.62 -11.61
C LEU A 11 21.73 -14.37 -11.00
N LEU A 12 22.57 -14.53 -9.98
CA LEU A 12 23.32 -13.45 -9.36
C LEU A 12 24.82 -13.76 -9.49
N SER A 13 25.57 -12.84 -10.06
CA SER A 13 27.04 -12.83 -10.01
C SER A 13 27.50 -11.94 -8.86
N GLU A 14 28.80 -12.02 -8.55
CA GLU A 14 29.43 -11.19 -7.50
C GLU A 14 28.71 -11.27 -6.15
N VAL A 15 28.18 -12.45 -5.81
CA VAL A 15 27.51 -12.69 -4.54
C VAL A 15 28.54 -12.50 -3.41
N PRO A 16 28.31 -11.56 -2.47
CA PRO A 16 29.23 -11.33 -1.37
C PRO A 16 29.42 -12.57 -0.49
N SER A 17 30.59 -12.73 0.12
CA SER A 17 30.89 -13.90 0.97
C SER A 17 30.10 -13.94 2.28
N ASN A 18 29.47 -12.83 2.66
CA ASN A 18 28.60 -12.74 3.82
C ASN A 18 27.14 -13.09 3.50
N VAL A 19 26.82 -13.43 2.25
CA VAL A 19 25.51 -13.93 1.84
C VAL A 19 25.50 -15.46 1.91
N SER A 20 24.45 -16.02 2.49
CA SER A 20 24.23 -17.46 2.59
C SER A 20 23.02 -17.88 1.77
N PHE A 21 22.99 -19.15 1.37
CA PHE A 21 21.80 -19.78 0.81
C PHE A 21 21.53 -21.10 1.53
N SER A 22 20.29 -21.25 1.97
CA SER A 22 19.82 -22.42 2.72
C SER A 22 18.63 -23.06 1.98
N PRO A 23 18.70 -24.34 1.59
CA PRO A 23 17.56 -25.03 0.97
C PRO A 23 16.32 -24.98 1.87
N PHE A 24 15.13 -25.01 1.29
CA PHE A 24 13.89 -24.95 2.09
C PHE A 24 13.85 -26.02 3.21
N SER A 25 14.32 -27.23 2.90
CA SER A 25 14.33 -28.37 3.82
C SER A 25 15.27 -28.23 5.02
N SER A 26 16.23 -27.29 5.02
CA SER A 26 17.17 -27.13 6.14
C SER A 26 16.65 -26.23 7.26
N ILE A 27 15.68 -25.35 6.97
CA ILE A 27 15.20 -24.34 7.93
C ILE A 27 13.85 -24.71 8.55
N CYS A 28 12.91 -25.26 7.75
CA CYS A 28 11.55 -25.49 8.25
C CYS A 28 11.43 -26.84 8.98
N GLN A 29 11.11 -26.81 10.28
CA GLN A 29 10.96 -28.01 11.10
C GLN A 29 9.53 -28.27 11.61
N SER A 30 8.68 -27.23 11.72
CA SER A 30 7.28 -27.38 12.14
C SER A 30 6.39 -26.25 11.61
N SER A 31 5.14 -26.54 11.28
CA SER A 31 4.14 -25.59 10.79
C SER A 31 2.72 -26.04 11.17
N ASP A 32 1.82 -25.08 11.37
CA ASP A 32 0.38 -25.32 11.60
C ASP A 32 -0.43 -25.45 10.29
N ALA A 33 0.25 -25.41 9.13
CA ALA A 33 -0.37 -25.57 7.83
C ALA A 33 -1.15 -26.89 7.72
N PRO A 34 -2.30 -26.91 7.02
CA PRO A 34 -3.03 -28.14 6.75
C PRO A 34 -2.14 -29.22 6.11
N LEU A 35 -2.33 -30.49 6.50
CA LEU A 35 -1.49 -31.60 6.03
C LEU A 35 -1.35 -31.67 4.49
N PRO A 36 -2.41 -31.48 3.67
CA PRO A 36 -2.27 -31.46 2.22
C PRO A 36 -1.35 -30.34 1.70
N LEU A 37 -1.40 -29.16 2.33
CA LEU A 37 -0.51 -28.04 2.00
C LEU A 37 0.93 -28.37 2.38
N LEU A 38 1.15 -28.94 3.57
CA LEU A 38 2.49 -29.35 4.03
C LEU A 38 3.11 -30.39 3.09
N GLN A 39 2.36 -31.43 2.71
CA GLN A 39 2.82 -32.47 1.79
C GLN A 39 3.18 -31.89 0.41
N ARG A 40 2.34 -31.00 -0.12
CA ARG A 40 2.59 -30.32 -1.39
C ARG A 40 3.89 -29.50 -1.33
N VAL A 41 4.10 -28.72 -0.26
CA VAL A 41 5.33 -27.93 -0.06
C VAL A 41 6.56 -28.83 0.06
N GLN A 42 6.48 -29.91 0.85
CA GLN A 42 7.58 -30.86 1.01
C GLN A 42 8.00 -31.50 -0.31
N SER A 43 7.03 -31.89 -1.16
CA SER A 43 7.29 -32.44 -2.50
C SER A 43 8.03 -31.47 -3.44
N MET A 44 7.97 -30.17 -3.15
CA MET A 44 8.60 -29.09 -3.92
C MET A 44 9.79 -28.45 -3.20
N SER A 45 10.27 -29.03 -2.10
CA SER A 45 11.35 -28.45 -1.28
C SER A 45 12.64 -28.15 -2.03
N GLN A 46 12.93 -28.88 -3.11
CA GLN A 46 14.11 -28.67 -3.96
C GLN A 46 13.96 -27.52 -4.96
N LYS A 47 12.76 -26.93 -5.09
CA LYS A 47 12.50 -25.80 -5.99
C LYS A 47 12.83 -24.45 -5.37
N GLY A 48 13.21 -24.39 -4.09
CA GLY A 48 13.46 -23.10 -3.46
C GLY A 48 14.25 -23.18 -2.17
N GLY A 49 14.62 -22.02 -1.69
CA GLY A 49 15.42 -21.84 -0.48
C GLY A 49 15.48 -20.38 -0.07
N PHE A 50 16.29 -20.12 0.93
CA PHE A 50 16.34 -18.85 1.62
C PHE A 50 17.71 -18.21 1.44
N LEU A 51 17.72 -16.93 1.13
CA LEU A 51 18.90 -16.08 1.20
C LEU A 51 18.97 -15.44 2.57
N GLY A 52 20.16 -15.47 3.16
CA GLY A 52 20.52 -14.80 4.40
C GLY A 52 21.75 -13.93 4.22
N PHE A 53 22.06 -13.10 5.21
CA PHE A 53 23.34 -12.40 5.26
C PHE A 53 23.76 -12.09 6.70
N SER A 54 25.05 -11.82 6.90
CA SER A 54 25.60 -11.35 8.17
C SER A 54 26.49 -10.11 8.01
N GLN A 55 26.47 -9.24 9.00
CA GLN A 55 27.31 -8.05 9.13
C GLN A 55 27.92 -8.02 10.53
N GLY A 56 29.01 -7.26 10.70
CA GLY A 56 29.74 -7.20 11.97
C GLY A 56 29.04 -6.37 13.05
N GLU A 57 28.15 -5.45 12.67
CA GLU A 57 27.55 -4.48 13.58
C GLU A 57 26.04 -4.69 13.73
N LEU A 58 25.55 -4.48 14.95
CA LEU A 58 24.12 -4.49 15.26
C LEU A 58 23.47 -3.19 14.80
N SER A 59 22.41 -3.29 14.01
CA SER A 59 21.63 -2.13 13.56
C SER A 59 20.14 -2.44 13.52
N ASP A 60 19.31 -1.41 13.68
CA ASP A 60 17.86 -1.45 13.40
C ASP A 60 17.54 -1.26 11.91
N ARG A 61 18.57 -0.92 11.10
CA ARG A 61 18.51 -0.82 9.65
C ARG A 61 19.80 -1.34 9.01
N LEU A 62 19.70 -2.36 8.17
CA LEU A 62 20.82 -2.97 7.46
C LEU A 62 20.56 -2.92 5.95
N MET A 63 21.62 -2.68 5.17
CA MET A 63 21.60 -2.78 3.72
C MET A 63 22.70 -3.77 3.31
N ASN A 64 22.38 -4.75 2.48
CA ASN A 64 23.35 -5.72 2.00
C ASN A 64 23.13 -6.01 0.50
N SER A 65 24.22 -6.25 -0.23
CA SER A 65 24.11 -6.72 -1.62
C SER A 65 23.83 -8.22 -1.64
N LEU A 66 22.92 -8.67 -2.50
CA LEU A 66 22.68 -10.10 -2.76
C LEU A 66 23.52 -10.62 -3.95
N GLY A 67 24.31 -9.75 -4.59
CA GLY A 67 24.94 -9.98 -5.88
C GLY A 67 24.34 -9.07 -6.96
N LYS A 68 24.66 -9.30 -8.23
CA LYS A 68 24.19 -8.50 -9.36
C LYS A 68 23.69 -9.35 -10.51
N PHE A 69 22.81 -8.78 -11.33
CA PHE A 69 22.39 -9.39 -12.59
C PHE A 69 22.21 -8.33 -13.66
N SER A 70 22.51 -8.68 -14.92
CA SER A 70 22.40 -7.79 -16.08
C SER A 70 21.92 -8.57 -17.29
N GLY A 71 21.23 -7.90 -18.21
CA GLY A 71 20.69 -8.51 -19.43
C GLY A 71 19.64 -9.60 -19.19
N ARG A 72 18.94 -9.59 -18.04
CA ARG A 72 17.91 -10.56 -17.66
C ARG A 72 16.57 -9.86 -17.45
N ASN A 73 15.62 -10.12 -18.34
CA ASN A 73 14.27 -9.57 -18.25
C ASN A 73 13.63 -9.92 -16.90
N PHE A 74 13.00 -8.93 -16.28
CA PHE A 74 12.22 -9.14 -15.07
C PHE A 74 10.93 -8.32 -15.06
N VAL A 75 9.99 -8.79 -14.24
CA VAL A 75 8.88 -7.99 -13.72
C VAL A 75 8.96 -7.97 -12.20
N SER A 76 8.70 -6.83 -11.57
CA SER A 76 8.68 -6.67 -10.13
C SER A 76 7.44 -5.89 -9.69
N VAL A 77 7.13 -5.98 -8.40
CA VAL A 77 6.18 -5.06 -7.74
C VAL A 77 6.92 -4.31 -6.66
N PHE A 78 6.76 -3.00 -6.65
CA PHE A 78 7.43 -2.11 -5.70
C PHE A 78 6.44 -1.13 -5.08
N ARG A 79 6.80 -0.63 -3.89
CA ARG A 79 5.98 0.30 -3.13
C ARG A 79 6.44 1.74 -3.38
N PHE A 80 5.73 2.45 -4.26
CA PHE A 80 6.07 3.84 -4.64
C PHE A 80 5.46 4.89 -3.70
N LYS A 81 4.49 4.49 -2.86
CA LYS A 81 3.94 5.28 -1.74
C LYS A 81 3.74 4.34 -0.56
N THR A 82 3.66 4.87 0.67
CA THR A 82 3.51 4.06 1.88
C THR A 82 2.38 3.03 1.83
N TRP A 83 1.31 3.29 1.07
CA TRP A 83 0.12 2.45 0.92
C TRP A 83 -0.15 1.95 -0.51
N TRP A 84 0.68 2.28 -1.51
CA TRP A 84 0.47 1.85 -2.90
C TRP A 84 1.68 1.12 -3.47
N SER A 85 1.38 0.07 -4.23
CA SER A 85 2.35 -0.64 -5.05
C SER A 85 1.95 -0.60 -6.52
N THR A 86 2.95 -0.71 -7.40
CA THR A 86 2.76 -0.85 -8.84
C THR A 86 3.83 -1.77 -9.42
N GLN A 87 3.63 -2.20 -10.67
CA GLN A 87 4.60 -3.03 -11.36
C GLN A 87 5.75 -2.21 -11.98
N TRP A 88 6.90 -2.85 -12.12
CA TRP A 88 8.02 -2.36 -12.92
C TRP A 88 8.61 -3.49 -13.77
N VAL A 89 9.21 -3.15 -14.90
CA VAL A 89 9.93 -4.10 -15.75
C VAL A 89 11.32 -3.55 -16.06
N GLY A 90 12.29 -4.44 -16.20
CA GLY A 90 13.66 -4.05 -16.48
C GLY A 90 14.52 -5.25 -16.88
N THR A 91 15.82 -5.03 -16.97
CA THR A 91 16.80 -6.01 -17.43
C THR A 91 18.04 -6.15 -16.55
N SER A 92 18.25 -5.26 -15.58
CA SER A 92 19.36 -5.36 -14.63
C SER A 92 18.95 -5.06 -13.18
N GLY A 93 19.79 -5.41 -12.21
CA GLY A 93 19.53 -5.13 -10.80
C GLY A 93 19.42 -3.64 -10.48
N SER A 94 20.09 -2.77 -11.26
CA SER A 94 19.98 -1.31 -11.13
C SER A 94 18.66 -0.76 -11.67
N ASP A 95 17.93 -1.49 -12.51
CA ASP A 95 16.60 -1.09 -12.99
C ASP A 95 15.51 -1.29 -11.92
N LEU A 96 15.79 -2.01 -10.83
CA LEU A 96 14.83 -2.20 -9.74
C LEU A 96 14.39 -0.86 -9.15
N GLN A 97 13.16 -0.80 -8.70
CA GLN A 97 12.65 0.37 -7.99
C GLN A 97 12.86 0.22 -6.49
N MET A 98 13.00 1.35 -5.79
CA MET A 98 13.07 1.36 -4.33
C MET A 98 11.85 0.65 -3.73
N GLU A 99 12.06 -0.08 -2.63
CA GLU A 99 10.99 -0.82 -1.94
C GLU A 99 10.33 -1.89 -2.82
N THR A 100 11.12 -2.60 -3.64
CA THR A 100 10.64 -3.75 -4.41
C THR A 100 10.28 -4.91 -3.48
N GLN A 101 9.01 -5.33 -3.51
CA GLN A 101 8.43 -6.37 -2.65
C GLN A 101 8.64 -7.79 -3.17
N TRP A 102 8.88 -7.95 -4.47
CA TRP A 102 9.37 -9.17 -5.09
C TRP A 102 9.83 -8.87 -6.52
N VAL A 103 10.73 -9.69 -7.05
CA VAL A 103 11.15 -9.67 -8.46
C VAL A 103 11.02 -11.06 -9.05
N LEU A 104 10.48 -11.15 -10.27
CA LEU A 104 10.35 -12.36 -11.08
C LEU A 104 11.27 -12.22 -12.29
N LEU A 105 12.28 -13.07 -12.35
CA LEU A 105 13.27 -13.16 -13.42
C LEU A 105 12.83 -14.19 -14.46
N ASP A 106 12.96 -13.83 -15.74
CA ASP A 106 12.88 -14.77 -16.85
C ASP A 106 14.21 -15.53 -17.01
N VAL A 107 14.15 -16.86 -17.11
CA VAL A 107 15.30 -17.75 -17.22
C VAL A 107 15.11 -18.70 -18.41
N PRO A 108 15.17 -18.16 -19.64
CA PRO A 108 14.90 -18.92 -20.87
C PRO A 108 15.88 -20.07 -21.07
N GLU A 109 17.10 -19.97 -20.54
CA GLU A 109 18.16 -20.98 -20.65
C GLU A 109 17.72 -22.34 -20.09
N ILE A 110 16.80 -22.34 -19.12
CA ILE A 110 16.22 -23.53 -18.50
C ILE A 110 14.68 -23.54 -18.56
N ARG A 111 14.09 -22.72 -19.45
CA ARG A 111 12.63 -22.60 -19.64
C ARG A 111 11.87 -22.42 -18.33
N SER A 112 12.41 -21.60 -17.43
CA SER A 112 11.89 -21.43 -16.08
C SER A 112 11.81 -19.94 -15.71
N TYR A 113 11.10 -19.68 -14.62
CA TYR A 113 11.02 -18.38 -13.97
C TYR A 113 11.51 -18.51 -12.54
N VAL A 114 12.18 -17.48 -12.05
CA VAL A 114 12.68 -17.45 -10.68
C VAL A 114 12.17 -16.21 -9.98
N VAL A 115 11.54 -16.38 -8.82
CA VAL A 115 11.11 -15.27 -7.97
C VAL A 115 12.05 -15.12 -6.79
N ILE A 116 12.36 -13.88 -6.44
CA ILE A 116 13.01 -13.50 -5.18
C ILE A 116 12.02 -12.64 -4.40
N ILE A 117 11.64 -13.08 -3.20
CA ILE A 117 10.64 -12.46 -2.35
C ILE A 117 11.31 -12.11 -1.01
N PRO A 118 11.63 -10.85 -0.73
CA PRO A 118 11.92 -10.38 0.62
C PRO A 118 10.82 -10.82 1.59
N ILE A 119 11.22 -11.39 2.74
CA ILE A 119 10.30 -11.83 3.78
C ILE A 119 10.67 -11.23 5.13
N ILE A 120 9.78 -11.42 6.11
CA ILE A 120 10.01 -10.99 7.48
C ILE A 120 10.87 -12.03 8.18
N GLU A 121 11.90 -11.58 8.90
CA GLU A 121 12.67 -12.42 9.81
C GLU A 121 12.78 -11.76 11.18
N GLY A 122 12.30 -12.45 12.22
CA GLY A 122 12.21 -11.90 13.56
C GLY A 122 11.38 -10.61 13.59
N LYS A 123 12.01 -9.50 13.97
CA LYS A 123 11.38 -8.17 14.08
C LYS A 123 11.59 -7.30 12.83
N PHE A 124 12.20 -7.84 11.77
CA PHE A 124 12.62 -7.06 10.61
C PHE A 124 11.74 -7.38 9.40
N ARG A 125 11.24 -6.34 8.75
CA ARG A 125 10.77 -6.45 7.37
C ARG A 125 11.94 -6.25 6.43
N SER A 126 11.81 -6.72 5.19
CA SER A 126 12.79 -6.45 4.15
C SER A 126 12.16 -6.08 2.81
N ALA A 127 12.95 -5.39 1.97
CA ALA A 127 12.60 -5.05 0.60
C ALA A 127 13.87 -5.01 -0.28
N LEU A 128 13.71 -5.22 -1.59
CA LEU A 128 14.80 -5.05 -2.54
C LEU A 128 14.92 -3.57 -2.96
N HIS A 129 16.14 -3.15 -3.22
CA HIS A 129 16.49 -1.80 -3.70
C HIS A 129 17.48 -1.91 -4.87
N PRO A 130 17.46 -0.97 -5.81
CA PRO A 130 18.52 -0.86 -6.81
C PRO A 130 19.86 -0.56 -6.13
N GLY A 131 20.90 -1.28 -6.54
CA GLY A 131 22.29 -0.99 -6.23
C GLY A 131 22.98 -0.33 -7.42
N THR A 132 24.19 0.17 -7.17
CA THR A 132 25.12 0.60 -8.23
C THR A 132 25.72 -0.62 -8.93
N ASP A 133 26.11 -0.48 -10.20
CA ASP A 133 26.74 -1.56 -10.98
C ASP A 133 25.90 -2.85 -10.98
N ASP A 134 24.61 -2.71 -11.30
CA ASP A 134 23.64 -3.80 -11.45
C ASP A 134 23.38 -4.65 -10.18
N HIS A 135 23.89 -4.22 -9.03
CA HIS A 135 23.66 -4.93 -7.78
C HIS A 135 22.20 -4.87 -7.34
N VAL A 136 21.74 -5.99 -6.77
CA VAL A 136 20.46 -6.08 -6.08
C VAL A 136 20.74 -5.94 -4.60
N MET A 137 20.23 -4.87 -4.00
CA MET A 137 20.36 -4.63 -2.58
C MET A 137 19.13 -5.16 -1.85
N ILE A 138 19.31 -5.67 -0.64
CA ILE A 138 18.23 -5.94 0.31
C ILE A 138 18.37 -5.02 1.52
N GLY A 139 17.29 -4.30 1.82
CA GLY A 139 17.16 -3.48 3.02
C GLY A 139 16.36 -4.24 4.06
N ALA A 140 16.90 -4.37 5.28
CA ALA A 140 16.20 -4.93 6.43
C ALA A 140 16.02 -3.83 7.48
N GLU A 141 14.80 -3.65 7.98
CA GLU A 141 14.50 -2.66 9.02
C GLU A 141 13.48 -3.16 10.04
N SER A 142 13.67 -2.78 11.30
CA SER A 142 12.76 -3.11 12.40
C SER A 142 11.78 -1.98 12.75
N GLY A 143 12.06 -0.76 12.28
CA GLY A 143 11.29 0.44 12.65
C GLY A 143 11.49 0.88 14.11
N SER A 144 12.48 0.34 14.82
CA SER A 144 12.75 0.68 16.22
C SER A 144 14.24 0.57 16.54
N THR A 145 14.81 1.63 17.14
CA THR A 145 16.21 1.64 17.62
C THR A 145 16.53 0.58 18.67
N GLN A 146 15.49 -0.07 19.25
CA GLN A 146 15.61 -1.18 20.19
C GLN A 146 15.59 -2.56 19.49
N GLY A 147 15.06 -2.65 18.28
CA GLY A 147 15.05 -3.88 17.49
C GLY A 147 16.28 -3.95 16.60
N LYS A 148 17.41 -4.41 17.14
CA LYS A 148 18.67 -4.53 16.39
C LYS A 148 19.00 -5.98 16.04
N ALA A 149 19.62 -6.17 14.88
CA ALA A 149 20.17 -7.45 14.44
C ALA A 149 21.46 -7.19 13.65
N SER A 150 22.27 -8.22 13.48
CA SER A 150 23.49 -8.19 12.65
C SER A 150 23.52 -9.32 11.64
N SER A 151 22.56 -10.26 11.69
CA SER A 151 22.48 -11.38 10.77
C SER A 151 21.06 -11.87 10.58
N PHE A 152 20.83 -12.50 9.44
CA PHE A 152 19.57 -13.09 9.02
C PHE A 152 19.85 -14.39 8.27
N ASP A 153 19.10 -15.44 8.55
CA ASP A 153 19.24 -16.75 7.90
C ASP A 153 18.29 -16.92 6.70
N ALA A 154 17.18 -16.19 6.70
CA ALA A 154 16.06 -16.35 5.78
C ALA A 154 15.34 -15.02 5.45
N ILE A 155 16.09 -13.96 5.19
CA ILE A 155 15.51 -12.63 4.91
C ILE A 155 14.84 -12.51 3.53
N ALA A 156 15.15 -13.41 2.60
CA ALA A 156 14.47 -13.51 1.31
C ALA A 156 14.29 -14.96 0.87
N TYR A 157 13.17 -15.25 0.22
CA TYR A 157 12.87 -16.55 -0.35
C TYR A 157 13.06 -16.57 -1.87
N VAL A 158 13.69 -17.62 -2.39
CA VAL A 158 13.88 -17.85 -3.82
C VAL A 158 13.12 -19.11 -4.23
N HIS A 159 12.37 -19.04 -5.35
CA HIS A 159 11.67 -20.19 -5.91
C HIS A 159 11.83 -20.27 -7.43
N VAL A 160 11.99 -21.47 -7.97
CA VAL A 160 12.00 -21.73 -9.42
C VAL A 160 10.77 -22.52 -9.86
N SER A 161 10.15 -22.12 -10.96
CA SER A 161 9.05 -22.85 -11.59
C SER A 161 9.08 -22.72 -13.10
N GLU A 162 8.69 -23.78 -13.82
CA GLU A 162 8.54 -23.76 -15.29
C GLU A 162 7.24 -23.05 -15.73
N ASN A 163 6.35 -22.75 -14.77
CA ASN A 163 5.08 -22.08 -15.01
C ASN A 163 4.95 -20.81 -14.14
N PRO A 164 4.88 -19.61 -14.74
CA PRO A 164 4.85 -18.35 -13.99
C PRO A 164 3.53 -18.18 -13.21
N TYR A 165 2.45 -18.85 -13.63
CA TYR A 165 1.15 -18.81 -12.95
C TYR A 165 1.11 -19.67 -11.68
N ASN A 166 2.01 -20.66 -11.57
CA ASN A 166 2.18 -21.47 -10.37
C ASN A 166 3.23 -20.88 -9.43
N LEU A 167 4.23 -20.17 -9.97
CA LEU A 167 5.38 -19.66 -9.23
C LEU A 167 5.01 -18.95 -7.92
N MET A 168 4.08 -17.99 -7.98
CA MET A 168 3.65 -17.25 -6.78
C MET A 168 2.90 -18.13 -5.78
N LYS A 169 2.07 -19.07 -6.26
CA LYS A 169 1.32 -20.00 -5.38
C LYS A 169 2.26 -20.98 -4.69
N GLU A 170 3.23 -21.53 -5.42
CA GLU A 170 4.26 -22.43 -4.90
C GLU A 170 5.14 -21.68 -3.88
N ALA A 171 5.61 -20.47 -4.23
CA ALA A 171 6.48 -19.68 -3.38
C ALA A 171 5.79 -19.24 -2.08
N TYR A 172 4.59 -18.66 -2.15
CA TYR A 172 3.86 -18.27 -0.95
C TYR A 172 3.42 -19.46 -0.11
N SER A 173 3.23 -20.65 -0.70
CA SER A 173 2.97 -21.87 0.06
C SER A 173 4.19 -22.27 0.90
N ALA A 174 5.39 -22.20 0.34
CA ALA A 174 6.62 -22.42 1.09
C ALA A 174 6.83 -21.35 2.18
N ILE A 175 6.63 -20.07 1.85
CA ILE A 175 6.72 -18.96 2.82
C ILE A 175 5.68 -19.10 3.94
N ARG A 176 4.45 -19.52 3.62
CA ARG A 176 3.38 -19.82 4.59
C ARG A 176 3.79 -20.88 5.59
N VAL A 177 4.37 -21.98 5.10
CA VAL A 177 4.85 -23.09 5.93
C VAL A 177 6.05 -22.65 6.79
N HIS A 178 6.95 -21.84 6.24
CA HIS A 178 8.11 -21.33 6.95
C HIS A 178 7.77 -20.29 8.02
N LEU A 179 7.08 -19.21 7.65
CA LEU A 179 6.78 -18.11 8.55
C LEU A 179 5.71 -18.47 9.57
N ASN A 180 4.75 -19.31 9.18
CA ASN A 180 3.69 -19.79 10.06
C ASN A 180 2.84 -18.68 10.74
N THR A 181 2.73 -17.50 10.11
CA THR A 181 2.10 -16.29 10.69
C THR A 181 0.91 -15.76 9.89
N PHE A 182 0.63 -16.33 8.73
CA PHE A 182 -0.50 -15.94 7.88
C PHE A 182 -1.20 -17.18 7.34
N ARG A 183 -2.26 -16.99 6.54
CA ARG A 183 -2.94 -18.05 5.80
C ARG A 183 -3.04 -17.68 4.33
N LEU A 184 -2.90 -18.67 3.47
CA LEU A 184 -3.14 -18.54 2.03
C LEU A 184 -4.61 -18.29 1.73
N LEU A 185 -4.90 -17.81 0.52
CA LEU A 185 -6.27 -17.61 0.06
C LEU A 185 -7.10 -18.91 0.11
N GLU A 186 -6.51 -20.04 -0.27
CA GLU A 186 -7.17 -21.36 -0.27
C GLU A 186 -7.48 -21.90 1.15
N GLU A 187 -6.87 -21.32 2.19
CA GLU A 187 -7.13 -21.64 3.59
C GLU A 187 -8.24 -20.75 4.19
N LYS A 188 -8.66 -19.69 3.49
CA LYS A 188 -9.61 -18.70 4.00
C LYS A 188 -11.02 -19.00 3.51
N THR A 189 -11.98 -18.97 4.44
CA THR A 189 -13.40 -19.01 4.09
C THR A 189 -13.81 -17.65 3.52
N VAL A 190 -14.38 -17.66 2.32
CA VAL A 190 -14.99 -16.45 1.73
C VAL A 190 -16.17 -16.03 2.62
N PRO A 191 -16.19 -14.80 3.16
CA PRO A 191 -17.28 -14.37 4.01
C PRO A 191 -18.58 -14.24 3.20
N PRO A 192 -19.76 -14.54 3.76
CA PRO A 192 -21.04 -14.39 3.06
C PRO A 192 -21.32 -12.99 2.52
N LEU A 193 -20.59 -11.98 3.03
CA LEU A 193 -20.65 -10.60 2.58
C LEU A 193 -20.13 -10.41 1.15
N SER A 194 -19.21 -11.26 0.68
CA SER A 194 -18.61 -11.16 -0.65
C SER A 194 -19.62 -11.32 -1.79
N ASP A 195 -20.73 -12.03 -1.55
CA ASP A 195 -21.81 -12.23 -2.52
C ASP A 195 -22.96 -11.21 -2.35
N LYS A 196 -22.72 -10.13 -1.59
CA LYS A 196 -23.73 -9.11 -1.35
C LYS A 196 -23.40 -7.83 -2.11
N PHE A 197 -24.45 -7.15 -2.56
CA PHE A 197 -24.35 -5.77 -3.02
C PHE A 197 -24.17 -4.86 -1.80
N GLY A 198 -23.16 -3.99 -1.83
CA GLY A 198 -22.93 -2.96 -0.83
C GLY A 198 -22.50 -1.66 -1.48
N TRP A 199 -22.35 -0.63 -0.66
CA TRP A 199 -22.00 0.71 -1.13
C TRP A 199 -20.82 1.25 -0.33
N CYS A 200 -19.88 1.88 -1.02
CA CYS A 200 -18.77 2.62 -0.44
C CYS A 200 -18.99 4.12 -0.69
N THR A 201 -18.82 4.94 0.34
CA THR A 201 -19.09 6.38 0.29
C THR A 201 -18.07 7.18 -0.52
N TRP A 202 -16.91 6.59 -0.86
CA TRP A 202 -15.76 7.30 -1.42
C TRP A 202 -16.09 8.12 -2.68
N ASP A 203 -16.53 7.50 -3.77
CA ASP A 203 -16.78 8.24 -5.02
C ASP A 203 -18.01 9.17 -4.93
N ALA A 204 -18.85 9.00 -3.92
CA ALA A 204 -20.01 9.86 -3.70
C ALA A 204 -19.67 11.16 -2.96
N PHE A 205 -18.71 11.12 -2.02
CA PHE A 205 -18.43 12.24 -1.13
C PHE A 205 -16.94 12.57 -0.95
N TYR A 206 -16.04 11.64 -1.23
CA TYR A 206 -14.64 11.69 -0.79
C TYR A 206 -14.58 12.10 0.70
N LEU A 207 -13.77 13.12 1.02
CA LEU A 207 -13.57 13.59 2.39
C LEU A 207 -14.72 14.44 2.92
N THR A 208 -15.73 14.74 2.09
CA THR A 208 -16.93 15.47 2.51
C THR A 208 -18.01 14.56 3.09
N VAL A 209 -17.75 13.26 3.23
CA VAL A 209 -18.73 12.30 3.77
C VAL A 209 -19.24 12.74 5.15
N ASP A 210 -20.55 12.66 5.34
CA ASP A 210 -21.24 12.98 6.59
C ASP A 210 -22.48 12.07 6.78
N PRO A 211 -23.07 12.04 8.00
CA PRO A 211 -24.24 11.23 8.29
C PRO A 211 -25.49 11.54 7.43
N VAL A 212 -25.70 12.80 7.03
CA VAL A 212 -26.85 13.23 6.23
C VAL A 212 -26.75 12.66 4.83
N GLY A 213 -25.61 12.86 4.18
CA GLY A 213 -25.32 12.34 2.85
C GLY A 213 -25.37 10.81 2.80
N VAL A 214 -24.81 10.15 3.82
CA VAL A 214 -24.88 8.68 3.94
C VAL A 214 -26.33 8.20 4.01
N TRP A 215 -27.16 8.83 4.85
CA TRP A 215 -28.56 8.43 4.98
C TRP A 215 -29.32 8.62 3.67
N HIS A 216 -29.15 9.77 3.00
CA HIS A 216 -29.80 10.05 1.73
C HIS A 216 -29.35 9.10 0.62
N GLY A 217 -28.05 8.77 0.55
CA GLY A 217 -27.56 7.79 -0.41
C GLY A 217 -28.17 6.40 -0.22
N VAL A 218 -28.28 5.92 1.03
CA VAL A 218 -28.95 4.64 1.33
C VAL A 218 -30.45 4.71 0.98
N LYS A 219 -31.11 5.83 1.27
CA LYS A 219 -32.52 6.04 0.92
C LYS A 219 -32.74 6.04 -0.59
N GLU A 220 -31.89 6.70 -1.36
CA GLU A 220 -31.98 6.73 -2.84
C GLU A 220 -31.87 5.32 -3.43
N PHE A 221 -30.96 4.48 -2.91
CA PHE A 221 -30.93 3.07 -3.29
C PHE A 221 -32.26 2.38 -3.00
N ALA A 222 -32.78 2.53 -1.78
CA ALA A 222 -34.03 1.88 -1.36
C ALA A 222 -35.23 2.32 -2.20
N ASP A 223 -35.36 3.62 -2.46
CA ASP A 223 -36.40 4.20 -3.33
C ASP A 223 -36.25 3.71 -4.77
N GLY A 224 -35.02 3.48 -5.24
CA GLY A 224 -34.70 2.87 -6.53
C GLY A 224 -34.89 1.34 -6.59
N GLY A 225 -35.38 0.70 -5.51
CA GLY A 225 -35.61 -0.74 -5.45
C GLY A 225 -34.35 -1.58 -5.21
N VAL A 226 -33.23 -0.95 -4.86
CA VAL A 226 -31.95 -1.62 -4.55
C VAL A 226 -31.68 -1.51 -3.05
N SER A 227 -31.28 -2.61 -2.41
CA SER A 227 -31.06 -2.61 -0.97
C SER A 227 -29.64 -3.08 -0.65
N PRO A 228 -28.68 -2.14 -0.45
CA PRO A 228 -27.34 -2.46 0.02
C PRO A 228 -27.41 -3.30 1.29
N ARG A 229 -26.60 -4.35 1.35
CA ARG A 229 -26.49 -5.26 2.49
C ARG A 229 -25.32 -4.93 3.41
N PHE A 230 -24.47 -4.02 2.96
CA PHE A 230 -23.44 -3.37 3.76
C PHE A 230 -23.11 -2.00 3.21
N LEU A 231 -22.54 -1.20 4.09
CA LEU A 231 -22.06 0.15 3.84
C LEU A 231 -20.61 0.21 4.33
N ILE A 232 -19.74 0.77 3.51
CA ILE A 232 -18.39 1.18 3.90
C ILE A 232 -18.39 2.71 3.92
N ILE A 233 -18.22 3.27 5.12
CA ILE A 233 -17.89 4.68 5.26
C ILE A 233 -16.38 4.77 5.05
N ASP A 234 -15.98 5.23 3.87
CA ASP A 234 -14.59 5.43 3.47
C ASP A 234 -14.01 6.69 4.13
N ASP A 235 -12.79 7.09 3.76
CA ASP A 235 -12.04 8.16 4.42
C ASP A 235 -12.82 9.51 4.48
N GLY A 236 -12.55 10.29 5.52
CA GLY A 236 -13.20 11.57 5.82
C GLY A 236 -14.05 11.60 7.09
N TRP A 237 -14.34 10.47 7.73
CA TRP A 237 -15.01 10.43 9.06
C TRP A 237 -14.04 10.55 10.24
N GLN A 238 -12.75 10.38 9.98
CA GLN A 238 -11.70 10.33 10.98
C GLN A 238 -11.23 11.74 11.36
N SER A 239 -10.75 11.87 12.59
CA SER A 239 -10.18 13.12 13.09
C SER A 239 -8.73 13.24 12.66
N VAL A 240 -8.47 14.15 11.73
CA VAL A 240 -7.15 14.38 11.14
C VAL A 240 -6.69 15.81 11.36
N ASN A 241 -5.38 15.99 11.55
CA ASN A 241 -4.75 17.30 11.71
C ASN A 241 -3.50 17.41 10.83
N ILE A 242 -3.14 18.62 10.41
CA ILE A 242 -1.94 18.88 9.59
C ILE A 242 -0.83 19.42 10.47
N ASP A 243 0.40 18.94 10.26
CA ASP A 243 1.57 19.44 11.00
C ASP A 243 1.69 20.98 10.87
N GLY A 244 1.71 21.66 12.02
CA GLY A 244 1.79 23.12 12.10
C GLY A 244 0.45 23.82 12.39
N GLU A 245 -0.67 23.10 12.34
CA GLU A 245 -1.99 23.59 12.76
C GLU A 245 -2.24 23.34 14.26
N ASN A 246 -3.40 23.76 14.77
CA ASN A 246 -3.78 23.49 16.16
C ASN A 246 -3.93 21.98 16.37
N PRO A 247 -3.14 21.33 17.23
CA PRO A 247 -3.15 19.87 17.39
C PRO A 247 -4.43 19.30 18.03
N ASN A 248 -5.36 20.16 18.45
CA ASN A 248 -6.62 19.77 19.06
C ASN A 248 -7.84 19.89 18.13
N GLU A 249 -7.64 20.43 16.92
CA GLU A 249 -8.73 20.71 15.98
C GLU A 249 -8.60 19.85 14.71
N ASP A 250 -9.75 19.46 14.17
CA ASP A 250 -9.83 18.76 12.88
C ASP A 250 -9.41 19.72 11.76
N ALA A 251 -8.63 19.22 10.79
CA ALA A 251 -8.36 19.92 9.55
C ALA A 251 -9.68 20.14 8.81
N LYS A 252 -9.96 21.40 8.47
CA LYS A 252 -11.24 21.82 7.88
C LYS A 252 -11.20 21.79 6.36
N ASN A 253 -12.39 21.72 5.76
CA ASN A 253 -12.63 21.94 4.33
C ASN A 253 -11.85 20.99 3.39
N LEU A 254 -11.51 19.79 3.87
CA LEU A 254 -10.91 18.74 3.06
C LEU A 254 -11.97 18.12 2.14
N VAL A 255 -11.67 18.02 0.84
CA VAL A 255 -12.58 17.46 -0.16
C VAL A 255 -12.01 16.22 -0.81
N LEU A 256 -10.79 16.26 -1.36
CA LEU A 256 -10.18 15.16 -2.10
C LEU A 256 -9.07 14.49 -1.30
N GLY A 257 -8.85 13.18 -1.52
CA GLY A 257 -7.81 12.43 -0.81
C GLY A 257 -6.40 12.99 -0.96
N GLY A 258 -6.09 13.67 -2.08
CA GLY A 258 -4.80 14.32 -2.30
C GLY A 258 -4.43 15.34 -1.23
N THR A 259 -5.39 16.16 -0.78
CA THR A 259 -5.15 17.21 0.23
C THR A 259 -4.93 16.66 1.64
N GLN A 260 -5.37 15.43 1.92
CA GLN A 260 -5.20 14.78 3.22
C GLN A 260 -3.91 13.96 3.30
N MET A 261 -3.19 13.72 2.20
CA MET A 261 -2.05 12.78 2.19
C MET A 261 -0.94 13.11 3.22
N THR A 262 -0.86 14.35 3.71
CA THR A 262 0.09 14.79 4.75
C THR A 262 -0.54 14.93 6.14
N ALA A 263 -1.85 14.75 6.26
CA ALA A 263 -2.56 14.84 7.52
C ALA A 263 -2.30 13.59 8.39
N ARG A 264 -2.43 13.75 9.70
CA ARG A 264 -2.22 12.70 10.70
C ARG A 264 -3.49 12.48 11.50
N LEU A 265 -3.79 11.21 11.77
CA LEU A 265 -4.75 10.86 12.81
C LEU A 265 -4.22 11.37 14.15
N TYR A 266 -5.01 12.16 14.87
CA TYR A 266 -4.59 12.73 16.16
C TYR A 266 -5.45 12.28 17.35
N ARG A 267 -6.64 11.71 17.10
CA ARG A 267 -7.50 11.08 18.11
C ARG A 267 -8.24 9.86 17.53
N PHE A 268 -8.82 9.04 18.39
CA PHE A 268 -9.53 7.82 17.98
C PHE A 268 -11.01 8.07 17.65
N GLU A 269 -11.57 9.13 18.22
CA GLU A 269 -12.95 9.54 18.00
C GLU A 269 -13.15 10.10 16.60
N GLU A 270 -14.39 10.00 16.10
CA GLU A 270 -14.83 10.57 14.85
C GLU A 270 -14.69 12.11 14.80
N CYS A 271 -14.60 12.65 13.58
CA CYS A 271 -14.53 14.09 13.37
C CYS A 271 -15.85 14.80 13.69
N GLU A 272 -15.81 16.13 13.74
CA GLU A 272 -16.98 16.96 14.08
C GLU A 272 -18.23 16.65 13.24
N LYS A 273 -18.07 16.28 11.96
CA LYS A 273 -19.19 15.90 11.07
C LYS A 273 -20.01 14.72 11.59
N PHE A 274 -19.37 13.77 12.28
CA PHE A 274 -20.03 12.57 12.78
C PHE A 274 -20.36 12.65 14.26
N LYS A 275 -19.57 13.38 15.05
CA LYS A 275 -19.75 13.50 16.50
C LYS A 275 -21.10 14.11 16.91
N SER A 276 -21.67 14.97 16.06
CA SER A 276 -22.97 15.63 16.29
C SER A 276 -24.18 14.75 15.93
N TYR A 277 -23.96 13.59 15.31
CA TYR A 277 -25.05 12.72 14.88
C TYR A 277 -25.79 12.11 16.07
N GLN A 278 -27.13 12.13 15.99
CA GLN A 278 -28.01 11.46 16.95
C GLN A 278 -28.88 10.44 16.22
N GLY A 279 -28.93 9.21 16.75
CA GLY A 279 -29.75 8.14 16.18
C GLY A 279 -31.22 8.56 16.03
N GLY A 280 -31.76 8.40 14.82
CA GLY A 280 -33.15 8.76 14.50
C GLY A 280 -33.36 10.22 14.06
N SER A 281 -32.33 11.07 14.07
CA SER A 281 -32.45 12.48 13.65
C SER A 281 -33.00 12.65 12.23
N MET A 282 -32.61 11.76 11.31
CA MET A 282 -33.06 11.77 9.91
C MET A 282 -34.53 11.36 9.71
N LEU A 283 -35.19 10.84 10.76
CA LEU A 283 -36.59 10.40 10.72
C LEU A 283 -37.54 11.38 11.44
N GLY A 284 -36.98 12.39 12.12
CA GLY A 284 -37.74 13.35 12.91
C GLY A 284 -38.28 14.54 12.09
N PRO A 285 -39.15 15.36 12.70
CA PRO A 285 -39.68 16.57 12.05
C PRO A 285 -38.61 17.64 11.77
N ASN A 286 -37.47 17.56 12.48
CA ASN A 286 -36.33 18.47 12.35
C ASN A 286 -35.15 17.77 11.64
N ALA A 287 -35.43 16.87 10.69
CA ALA A 287 -34.39 16.22 9.91
C ALA A 287 -33.56 17.29 9.14
N PRO A 288 -32.22 17.19 9.14
CA PRO A 288 -31.37 18.13 8.41
C PRO A 288 -31.68 18.09 6.92
N SER A 289 -31.64 19.25 6.26
CA SER A 289 -31.77 19.33 4.81
C SER A 289 -30.56 18.74 4.10
N PHE A 290 -30.78 18.16 2.92
CA PHE A 290 -29.73 17.64 2.07
C PHE A 290 -29.90 18.15 0.64
N ASP A 291 -28.89 18.86 0.13
CA ASP A 291 -28.80 19.18 -1.29
C ASP A 291 -27.99 18.09 -2.02
N PRO A 292 -28.61 17.24 -2.86
CA PRO A 292 -27.91 16.18 -3.58
C PRO A 292 -26.89 16.70 -4.61
N LYS A 293 -26.91 18.00 -4.95
CA LYS A 293 -25.94 18.61 -5.85
C LYS A 293 -24.68 19.08 -5.13
N ARG A 294 -24.75 19.37 -3.84
CA ARG A 294 -23.65 19.97 -3.07
C ARG A 294 -22.37 19.14 -3.07
N PRO A 295 -22.39 17.82 -2.80
CA PRO A 295 -21.16 17.01 -2.86
C PRO A 295 -20.50 17.07 -4.23
N LYS A 296 -21.29 16.96 -5.31
CA LYS A 296 -20.78 17.02 -6.69
C LYS A 296 -20.16 18.38 -7.02
N MET A 297 -20.78 19.46 -6.55
CA MET A 297 -20.23 20.81 -6.74
C MET A 297 -18.91 20.98 -5.98
N LEU A 298 -18.84 20.57 -4.71
CA LEU A 298 -17.60 20.62 -3.91
C LEU A 298 -16.48 19.81 -4.57
N ILE A 299 -16.77 18.59 -5.01
CA ILE A 299 -15.82 17.70 -5.69
C ILE A 299 -15.34 18.35 -7.00
N SER A 300 -16.26 18.84 -7.83
CA SER A 300 -15.90 19.54 -9.08
C SER A 300 -14.97 20.72 -8.80
N LYS A 301 -15.25 21.49 -7.74
CA LYS A 301 -14.45 22.65 -7.41
C LYS A 301 -13.07 22.28 -6.87
N ALA A 302 -12.98 21.25 -6.04
CA ALA A 302 -11.71 20.73 -5.56
C ALA A 302 -10.85 20.15 -6.70
N ILE A 303 -11.47 19.57 -7.73
CA ILE A 303 -10.75 19.13 -8.94
C ILE A 303 -10.15 20.34 -9.69
N GLU A 304 -10.87 21.46 -9.80
CA GLU A 304 -10.32 22.69 -10.37
C GLU A 304 -9.12 23.21 -9.58
N LEU A 305 -9.20 23.17 -8.24
CA LEU A 305 -8.09 23.53 -7.36
C LEU A 305 -6.87 22.62 -7.57
N GLU A 306 -7.06 21.30 -7.56
CA GLU A 306 -5.96 20.33 -7.77
C GLU A 306 -5.30 20.52 -9.14
N HIS A 307 -6.07 20.80 -10.20
CA HIS A 307 -5.50 21.13 -11.51
C HIS A 307 -4.69 22.43 -11.49
N ALA A 308 -5.18 23.49 -10.82
CA ALA A 308 -4.45 24.75 -10.70
C ALA A 308 -3.11 24.55 -9.94
N GLU A 309 -3.09 23.72 -8.91
CA GLU A 309 -1.86 23.36 -8.18
C GLU A 309 -0.88 22.57 -9.05
N LYS A 310 -1.37 21.58 -9.82
CA LYS A 310 -0.53 20.84 -10.77
C LYS A 310 0.05 21.72 -11.86
N ASP A 311 -0.72 22.69 -12.35
CA ASP A 311 -0.25 23.63 -13.37
C ASP A 311 0.85 24.55 -12.82
N ARG A 312 0.70 25.02 -11.58
CA ARG A 312 1.77 25.75 -10.86
C ARG A 312 3.03 24.89 -10.73
N ASP A 313 2.89 23.64 -10.30
CA ASP A 313 4.04 22.75 -10.07
C ASP A 313 4.78 22.44 -11.38
N LYS A 314 4.06 22.28 -12.50
CA LYS A 314 4.66 22.17 -13.84
C LYS A 314 5.37 23.46 -14.27
N ALA A 315 4.81 24.63 -13.96
CA ALA A 315 5.46 25.91 -14.26
C ALA A 315 6.78 26.06 -13.50
N ILE A 316 6.81 25.69 -12.22
CA ILE A 316 8.04 25.62 -11.41
C ILE A 316 9.07 24.69 -12.05
N GLN A 317 8.66 23.47 -12.43
CA GLN A 317 9.55 22.51 -13.09
C GLN A 317 10.08 23.01 -14.44
N SER A 318 9.33 23.88 -15.11
CA SER A 318 9.71 24.51 -16.38
C SER A 318 10.56 25.78 -16.20
N GLY A 319 10.89 26.16 -14.96
CA GLY A 319 11.74 27.32 -14.65
C GLY A 319 11.02 28.67 -14.65
N VAL A 320 9.68 28.68 -14.58
CA VAL A 320 8.91 29.93 -14.41
C VAL A 320 9.17 30.52 -13.03
N THR A 321 9.51 31.80 -12.97
CA THR A 321 9.87 32.51 -11.72
C THR A 321 8.73 33.35 -11.15
N ASP A 322 7.84 33.87 -11.99
CA ASP A 322 6.63 34.58 -11.55
C ASP A 322 5.44 33.61 -11.50
N LEU A 323 4.96 33.34 -10.30
CA LEU A 323 3.85 32.42 -10.03
C LEU A 323 2.59 33.14 -9.56
N SER A 324 2.57 34.48 -9.58
CA SER A 324 1.53 35.30 -8.97
C SER A 324 0.12 35.00 -9.51
N GLU A 325 -0.01 34.73 -10.82
CA GLU A 325 -1.28 34.36 -11.44
C GLU A 325 -1.78 32.99 -10.94
N PHE A 326 -0.88 32.01 -10.84
CA PHE A 326 -1.21 30.68 -10.32
C PHE A 326 -1.64 30.76 -8.85
N GLU A 327 -0.90 31.51 -8.03
CA GLU A 327 -1.21 31.71 -6.61
C GLU A 327 -2.55 32.42 -6.41
N SER A 328 -2.83 33.46 -7.20
CA SER A 328 -4.11 34.17 -7.17
C SER A 328 -5.28 33.26 -7.54
N LYS A 329 -5.13 32.43 -8.58
CA LYS A 329 -6.13 31.44 -9.00
C LYS A 329 -6.37 30.37 -7.94
N ILE A 330 -5.30 29.81 -7.36
CA ILE A 330 -5.37 28.83 -6.26
C ILE A 330 -6.08 29.44 -5.04
N LYS A 331 -5.72 30.66 -4.65
CA LYS A 331 -6.35 31.37 -3.53
C LYS A 331 -7.84 31.60 -3.77
N LYS A 332 -8.21 32.02 -4.98
CA LYS A 332 -9.61 32.20 -5.37
C LYS A 332 -10.39 30.89 -5.24
N PHE A 333 -9.87 29.78 -5.77
CA PHE A 333 -10.54 28.49 -5.69
C PHE A 333 -10.67 27.96 -4.27
N ARG A 334 -9.66 28.19 -3.40
CA ARG A 334 -9.75 27.87 -1.97
C ARG A 334 -10.86 28.66 -1.28
N GLN A 335 -10.92 29.97 -1.51
CA GLN A 335 -11.98 30.81 -0.96
C GLN A 335 -13.38 30.37 -1.44
N GLU A 336 -13.54 30.05 -2.72
CA GLU A 336 -14.81 29.55 -3.26
C GLU A 336 -15.21 28.22 -2.61
N ILE A 337 -14.27 27.32 -2.31
CA ILE A 337 -14.53 26.08 -1.55
C ILE A 337 -14.95 26.40 -0.10
N ASP A 338 -14.23 27.29 0.58
CA ASP A 338 -14.53 27.68 1.97
C ASP A 338 -15.93 28.30 2.07
N GLU A 339 -16.32 29.14 1.11
CA GLU A 339 -17.67 29.72 1.01
C GLU A 339 -18.75 28.64 0.80
N MET A 340 -18.46 27.59 0.01
CA MET A 340 -19.36 26.45 -0.18
C MET A 340 -19.50 25.58 1.08
N PHE A 341 -18.52 25.59 1.99
CA PHE A 341 -18.65 24.98 3.32
C PHE A 341 -19.43 25.88 4.29
N GLY A 342 -19.15 27.19 4.33
CA GLY A 342 -19.71 28.14 5.30
C GLY A 342 -21.06 28.79 4.95
N GLY A 343 -21.62 28.55 3.76
CA GLY A 343 -22.85 29.20 3.27
C GLY A 343 -24.17 28.82 3.97
N GLU A 344 -24.17 28.12 5.11
CA GLU A 344 -25.40 27.62 5.77
C GLU A 344 -25.54 27.93 7.27
N ASP A 345 -24.79 28.89 7.83
CA ASP A 345 -24.97 29.30 9.25
C ASP A 345 -25.78 30.59 9.49
N ASP A 346 -26.32 31.25 8.46
CA ASP A 346 -27.10 32.50 8.61
C ASP A 346 -28.63 32.30 8.42
N GLY A 347 -29.16 31.17 8.89
CA GLY A 347 -30.53 30.75 8.56
C GLY A 347 -31.40 30.23 9.68
N SER A 348 -31.09 30.39 10.98
CA SER A 348 -32.08 30.20 12.07
C SER A 348 -31.57 30.57 13.47
N VAL A 349 -31.44 31.86 13.77
CA VAL A 349 -31.68 32.36 15.13
C VAL A 349 -32.38 33.72 15.05
N SER A 350 -33.70 33.70 15.15
CA SER A 350 -34.50 34.82 15.66
C SER A 350 -35.51 34.28 16.66
#